data_AF-A0A947YP94-F1
#
_entry.id   AF-A0A947YP94-F1
#
_cell.length_a   1.000
_cell.length_b   1.000
_cell.length_c   1.000
_cell.angle_alpha   90.00
_cell.angle_beta   90.00
_cell.angle_gamma   90.00
#
_symmetry.space_group_name_H-M   'P 1'
#
loop_
_entity.id
_entity.type
_entity.pdbx_description
1 polymer ?
#
loop_
_entity_poly.entity_id
_entity_poly.type
_entity_poly.pdbx_seq_one_letter_code
_entity_poly.pdbx_strand_id
1 'polypeptide(L)' 'MNEIVNRRRDITPSTALRLARFFGLTADFWMNLRLRWDLYYAGQAEAKELARIQPCSAAA' A
#
# COMPACT_ATOMS: atom_id res chain seq x y z
N MET A 1 4.52 9.86 17.59
CA MET A 1 3.77 10.54 16.51
C MET A 1 4.66 11.30 15.53
N ASN A 2 5.85 11.76 15.92
CA ASN A 2 6.67 12.68 15.12
C ASN A 2 7.45 12.07 13.92
N GLU A 3 7.18 10.82 13.52
CA GLU A 3 7.93 10.14 12.46
C GLU A 3 7.14 9.92 11.16
N ILE A 4 5.80 9.99 11.21
CA ILE A 4 4.94 9.82 10.02
C ILE A 4 4.97 11.08 9.15
N VAL A 5 5.13 12.25 9.78
CA VAL A 5 5.18 13.55 9.11
C VAL A 5 6.48 13.73 8.31
N ASN A 6 7.54 12.97 8.63
CA ASN A 6 8.87 13.15 8.04
C ASN A 6 9.11 12.43 6.71
N ARG A 7 8.05 12.06 5.96
CA ARG A 7 8.12 11.49 4.60
C ARG A 7 9.10 10.32 4.41
N ARG A 8 9.52 9.66 5.50
CA ARG A 8 10.59 8.66 5.50
C ARG A 8 10.20 7.31 6.09
N ARG A 9 9.02 7.18 6.71
CA ARG A 9 8.59 5.91 7.30
C ARG A 9 7.23 5.48 6.77
N ASP A 10 7.25 4.30 6.15
CA ASP A 10 6.12 3.45 5.84
C ASP A 10 5.05 3.45 6.93
N ILE A 11 3.77 3.39 6.52
CA ILE A 11 2.66 3.14 7.44
C ILE A 11 2.80 1.67 7.88
N THR A 12 3.40 1.45 9.04
CA THR A 12 3.46 0.11 9.66
C THR A 12 2.11 -0.25 10.30
N PRO A 13 1.82 -1.55 10.51
CA PRO A 13 0.57 -1.97 11.18
C PRO A 13 0.38 -1.34 12.57
N SER A 14 1.46 -1.17 13.34
CA SER A 14 1.40 -0.53 14.66
C SER A 14 1.04 0.97 14.57
N THR A 15 1.52 1.65 13.54
CA THR A 15 1.12 3.02 13.21
C THR A 15 -0.34 3.09 12.77
N ALA A 16 -0.79 2.18 11.92
CA ALA A 16 -2.17 2.10 11.46
C ALA A 16 -3.15 1.93 12.62
N LEU A 17 -2.84 1.06 13.60
CA LEU A 17 -3.64 0.89 14.81
C LEU A 17 -3.72 2.17 15.66
N ARG A 18 -2.62 2.91 15.78
CA ARG A 18 -2.59 4.19 16.51
C ARG A 18 -3.42 5.27 15.80
N LEU A 19 -3.33 5.34 14.47
CA LEU A 19 -4.12 6.27 13.65
C LEU A 19 -5.61 5.91 13.67
N ALA A 20 -5.94 4.62 13.63
CA ALA A 20 -7.30 4.13 13.77
C ALA A 20 -7.92 4.57 15.11
N ARG A 21 -7.18 4.40 16.21
CA ARG A 21 -7.64 4.83 17.54
C ARG A 21 -7.77 6.35 17.66
N PHE A 22 -6.90 7.11 16.99
CA PHE A 22 -6.89 8.57 17.07
C PHE A 22 -7.96 9.22 16.19
N PHE A 23 -8.13 8.76 14.95
CA PHE A 23 -9.06 9.34 13.96
C PHE A 23 -10.42 8.64 13.90
N GLY A 24 -10.61 7.53 14.63
CA GLY A 24 -11.86 6.75 14.60
C GLY A 24 -12.08 6.00 13.29
N LEU A 25 -11.05 5.86 12.47
CA LEU A 25 -11.05 5.06 11.24
C LEU A 25 -10.53 3.64 11.53
N THR A 26 -10.61 2.76 10.54
CA THR A 26 -10.08 1.40 10.66
C THR A 26 -8.58 1.34 10.37
N ALA A 27 -7.87 0.34 10.89
CA ALA A 27 -6.44 0.17 10.61
C ALA A 27 -6.19 -0.27 9.15
N ASP A 28 -7.08 -1.09 8.59
CA ASP A 28 -7.08 -1.50 7.19
C ASP A 28 -7.17 -0.30 6.24
N PHE A 29 -7.91 0.77 6.58
CA PHE A 29 -7.95 1.98 5.77
C PHE A 29 -6.55 2.56 5.55
N TRP A 30 -5.76 2.68 6.61
CA TRP A 30 -4.40 3.22 6.55
C TRP A 30 -3.42 2.28 5.84
N MET A 31 -3.57 0.97 6.04
CA MET A 31 -2.79 -0.04 5.34
C MET A 31 -3.10 -0.07 3.84
N ASN A 32 -4.37 0.04 3.47
CA ASN A 32 -4.82 0.08 2.07
C ASN A 32 -4.31 1.32 1.34
N LEU A 33 -4.22 2.47 2.04
CA LEU A 33 -3.61 3.66 1.48
C LEU A 33 -2.15 3.42 1.09
N ARG A 34 -1.38 2.76 1.97
CA ARG A 34 0.01 2.42 1.69
C ARG A 34 0.11 1.42 0.53
N LEU A 35 -0.69 0.36 0.58
CA LEU A 35 -0.72 -0.66 -0.47
C LEU A 35 -1.01 -0.06 -1.85
N ARG A 36 -1.97 0.86 -1.96
CA ARG A 36 -2.29 1.54 -3.23
C ARG A 36 -1.12 2.36 -3.76
N TRP A 37 -0.42 3.06 -2.87
CA TRP A 37 0.77 3.81 -3.24
C TRP A 37 1.86 2.87 -3.76
N ASP A 38 2.16 1.80 -3.02
CA ASP A 38 3.17 0.81 -3.42
C ASP A 38 2.82 0.15 -4.77
N LEU A 39 1.57 -0.25 -4.96
CA LEU A 39 1.09 -0.83 -6.22
C LEU A 39 1.20 0.16 -7.39
N TYR A 40 0.90 1.44 -7.18
CA TYR A 40 1.04 2.45 -8.22
C TYR A 40 2.50 2.61 -8.65
N TYR A 41 3.42 2.74 -7.69
CA TYR A 41 4.84 2.90 -8.02
C TYR A 41 5.47 1.62 -8.58
N ALA A 42 5.14 0.46 -8.03
CA ALA A 42 5.59 -0.84 -8.55
C ALA A 42 5.06 -1.06 -9.98
N GLY A 43 3.78 -0.75 -10.22
CA GLY A 43 3.18 -0.83 -11.54
C GLY A 43 3.89 0.06 -12.57
N GLN A 44 4.31 1.27 -12.18
CA GLN A 44 5.08 2.16 -13.06
C GLN A 44 6.51 1.69 -13.28
N ALA A 45 7.19 1.20 -12.23
CA ALA A 45 8.57 0.71 -12.31
C ALA A 45 8.69 -0.57 -13.13
N GLU A 46 7.72 -1.47 -13.00
CA GLU A 46 7.69 -2.80 -13.62
C GLU A 46 6.82 -2.85 -14.88
N ALA A 47 6.32 -1.71 -15.36
CA ALA A 47 5.37 -1.65 -16.47
C ALA A 47 5.80 -2.46 -17.71
N LYS A 48 7.09 -2.44 -18.04
CA LYS A 48 7.67 -3.17 -19.18
C LYS A 48 7.65 -4.68 -18.98
N GLU A 49 7.94 -5.15 -17.77
CA GLU A 49 7.96 -6.57 -17.44
C GLU A 49 6.54 -7.10 -17.30
N LEU A 50 5.65 -6.34 -16.65
CA LEU A 50 4.22 -6.66 -16.53
C LEU A 50 3.56 -6.82 -17.91
N ALA A 51 3.92 -6.00 -18.91
CA ALA A 51 3.39 -6.12 -20.27
C ALA A 51 3.77 -7.44 -20.99
N ARG A 52 4.83 -8.12 -20.52
CA ARG A 52 5.28 -9.41 -21.08
C ARG A 52 4.59 -10.61 -20.43
N ILE A 53 3.97 -10.41 -19.27
CA ILE A 53 3.29 -11.48 -18.54
C ILE A 53 1.94 -11.74 -19.22
N GLN A 54 1.83 -12.92 -19.84
CA GLN A 54 0.56 -13.39 -20.38
C GLN A 54 -0.30 -13.94 -19.22
N PRO A 55 -1.54 -13.49 -19.04
CA PRO A 55 -2.42 -14.07 -18.05
C PRO A 55 -2.67 -15.54 -18.41
N CYS A 56 -2.33 -16.45 -17.50
CA CYS A 56 -2.80 -17.82 -17.63
C CYS A 56 -4.33 -17.78 -17.51
N SER A 57 -5.00 -18.06 -18.62
CA SER A 57 -6.40 -18.45 -18.62
C SER A 57 -6.50 -19.74 -17.81
N ALA A 58 -6.72 -19.62 -16.50
CA ALA A 58 -7.26 -20.73 -15.73
C ALA A 58 -8.62 -21.04 -16.37
N ALA A 59 -8.67 -22.21 -17.02
CA ALA A 59 -9.80 -22.73 -17.73
C ALA A 59 -11.06 -22.79 -16.83
N ALA A 60 -12.21 -22.77 -17.53
CA ALA A 60 -13.58 -22.89 -17.05
C ALA A 60 -13.82 -23.92 -15.93
#